data_AF-A0A5T3Q677-F1
#
_entry.id   AF-A0A5T3Q677-F1
#
_cell.length_a   1.000
_cell.length_b   1.000
_cell.length_c   1.000
_cell.angle_alpha   90.00
_cell.angle_beta   90.00
_cell.angle_gamma   90.00
#
_symmetry.space_group_name_H-M   'P 1'
#
loop_
_entity.id
_entity.type
_entity.pdbx_description
1 polymer ?
#
loop_
_entity_poly.entity_id
_entity_poly.type
_entity_poly.pdbx_seq_one_letter_code
_entity_poly.pdbx_strand_id
1 'polypeptide(L)'
;MTKEIVTFKGFNKDLTCRDFQFAIGETFHHDGKVEACGSGFHACECPFDVFSYYPPAESRYAETISFGVIDREEEGDTKIASASITIKAELTLPQFIQRGIEWIWSKIDKSLEQQIMTGDWSAATNTGNRSAATNTGNRSAATNTGDWSAAEVSGSQSVAASLGIEGKARASEGGAIVLCYRDEDGELIHIRASKVGENGIMPDIWYQLNEDGEFVECE
;
A
#
# COMPACT_ATOMS: atom_id res chain seq x y z
N MET A 1 -24.92 11.54 23.22
CA MET A 1 -23.48 11.26 23.45
C MET A 1 -22.70 12.10 22.46
N THR A 2 -21.70 12.86 22.92
CA THR A 2 -20.76 13.55 22.04
C THR A 2 -19.95 12.52 21.26
N LYS A 3 -19.73 12.76 19.96
CA LYS A 3 -18.99 11.86 19.08
C LYS A 3 -17.53 11.79 19.55
N GLU A 4 -17.05 10.58 19.81
CA GLU A 4 -15.64 10.31 20.09
C GLU A 4 -14.94 9.91 18.79
N ILE A 5 -13.72 10.42 18.58
CA ILE A 5 -12.91 10.14 17.39
C ILE A 5 -11.53 9.67 17.84
N VAL A 6 -11.13 8.49 17.37
CA VAL A 6 -9.74 8.03 17.51
C VAL A 6 -8.85 8.94 16.66
N THR A 7 -7.85 9.51 17.31
CA THR A 7 -6.93 10.47 16.73
C THR A 7 -5.51 10.15 17.19
N PHE A 8 -4.54 10.84 16.61
CA PHE A 8 -3.12 10.66 16.84
C PHE A 8 -2.47 12.02 17.03
N LYS A 9 -1.59 12.11 18.02
CA LYS A 9 -0.96 13.37 18.40
C LYS A 9 0.54 13.22 18.56
N GLY A 10 1.25 14.21 18.02
CA GLY A 10 2.67 14.44 18.26
C GLY A 10 2.88 15.49 19.34
N PHE A 11 4.00 15.39 20.04
CA PHE A 11 4.44 16.31 21.08
C PHE A 11 5.96 16.54 20.99
N ASN A 12 6.41 17.60 21.62
CA ASN A 12 7.82 17.76 21.98
C ASN A 12 8.27 16.63 22.94
N LYS A 13 9.58 16.44 23.11
CA LYS A 13 10.16 15.38 23.97
C LYS A 13 9.66 15.43 25.42
N ASP A 14 9.29 16.61 25.90
CA ASP A 14 8.74 16.88 27.23
C ASP A 14 7.20 16.77 27.31
N LEU A 15 6.53 16.25 26.26
CA LEU A 15 5.07 16.15 26.13
C LEU A 15 4.34 17.50 26.09
N THR A 16 5.02 18.56 25.69
CA THR A 16 4.39 19.85 25.41
C THR A 16 3.90 19.96 23.97
N CYS A 17 2.87 20.78 23.77
CA CYS A 17 2.45 21.26 22.46
C CYS A 17 2.04 22.72 22.61
N ARG A 18 2.80 23.64 21.99
CA ARG A 18 2.76 25.08 22.30
C ARG A 18 2.96 25.28 23.82
N ASP A 19 2.10 26.06 24.47
CA ASP A 19 2.22 26.41 25.89
C ASP A 19 1.46 25.44 26.83
N PHE A 20 1.01 24.29 26.33
CA PHE A 20 0.24 23.32 27.10
C PHE A 20 1.02 22.03 27.36
N GLN A 21 1.02 21.60 28.63
CA GLN A 21 1.64 20.35 29.09
C GLN A 21 0.63 19.21 29.10
N PHE A 22 0.96 18.11 28.45
CA PHE A 22 0.15 16.88 28.46
C PHE A 22 0.80 15.80 29.33
N ALA A 23 -0.03 14.82 29.71
CA ALA A 23 0.37 13.59 30.38
C ALA A 23 -0.33 12.38 29.75
N ILE A 24 0.39 11.27 29.64
CA ILE A 24 -0.17 10.00 29.14
C ILE A 24 -1.14 9.45 30.18
N GLY A 25 -2.30 8.97 29.72
CA GLY A 25 -3.40 8.45 30.53
C GLY A 25 -4.42 9.49 30.97
N GLU A 26 -4.15 10.78 30.75
CA GLU A 26 -5.00 11.87 31.23
C GLU A 26 -5.96 12.42 30.17
N THR A 27 -6.99 13.10 30.64
CA THR A 27 -7.99 13.80 29.84
C THR A 27 -7.92 15.29 30.11
N PHE A 28 -7.91 16.07 29.03
CA PHE A 28 -7.79 17.52 29.08
C PHE A 28 -9.01 18.19 28.45
N HIS A 29 -9.35 19.37 28.96
CA HIS A 29 -10.45 20.19 28.50
C HIS A 29 -9.95 21.59 28.15
N HIS A 30 -10.36 22.10 27.00
CA HIS A 30 -10.05 23.44 26.52
C HIS A 30 -11.22 24.37 26.82
N ASP A 31 -10.90 25.52 27.43
CA ASP A 31 -11.87 26.58 27.69
C ASP A 31 -11.90 27.57 26.52
N GLY A 32 -13.10 27.84 26.00
CA GLY A 32 -13.33 28.84 24.96
C GLY A 32 -13.64 28.24 23.58
N LYS A 33 -13.51 29.05 22.54
CA LYS A 33 -13.84 28.65 21.17
C LYS A 33 -12.84 27.61 20.67
N VAL A 34 -13.34 26.60 19.95
CA VAL A 34 -12.53 25.63 19.22
C VAL A 34 -12.52 26.04 17.76
N GLU A 35 -11.33 26.24 17.20
CA GLU A 35 -11.12 26.63 15.80
C GLU A 35 -9.91 25.87 15.26
N ALA A 36 -10.07 25.22 14.11
CA ALA A 36 -8.97 24.55 13.44
C ALA A 36 -7.81 25.54 13.20
N CYS A 37 -6.59 25.12 13.53
CA CYS A 37 -5.36 25.93 13.52
C CYS A 37 -5.29 27.09 14.53
N GLY A 38 -6.42 27.57 15.04
CA GLY A 38 -6.53 28.67 16.02
C GLY A 38 -6.42 28.19 17.47
N SER A 39 -7.38 27.40 17.93
CA SER A 39 -7.59 27.10 19.35
C SER A 39 -8.24 25.73 19.59
N GLY A 40 -8.01 25.17 20.79
CA GLY A 40 -8.40 23.79 21.14
C GLY A 40 -7.24 22.82 21.00
N PHE A 41 -7.53 21.54 21.20
CA PHE A 41 -6.53 20.48 21.15
C PHE A 41 -6.41 19.90 19.75
N HIS A 42 -5.24 20.07 19.15
CA HIS A 42 -4.96 19.56 17.82
C HIS A 42 -4.47 18.11 17.84
N ALA A 43 -5.07 17.28 16.99
CA ALA A 43 -4.67 15.90 16.69
C ALA A 43 -5.10 15.55 15.24
N CYS A 44 -4.56 14.47 14.68
CA CYS A 44 -4.90 14.02 13.32
C CYS A 44 -5.67 12.70 13.36
N GLU A 45 -6.63 12.48 12.45
CA GLU A 45 -7.27 11.16 12.33
C GLU A 45 -6.31 10.15 11.67
N CYS A 46 -5.49 10.58 10.70
CA CYS A 46 -4.41 9.82 10.08
C CYS A 46 -3.10 10.04 10.86
N PRO A 47 -2.43 8.98 11.34
CA PRO A 47 -1.13 9.10 12.01
C PRO A 47 -0.06 9.83 11.19
N PHE A 48 0.00 9.60 9.88
CA PHE A 48 1.09 10.15 9.06
C PHE A 48 1.04 11.66 8.87
N ASP A 49 -0.15 12.27 8.95
CA ASP A 49 -0.29 13.73 8.89
C ASP A 49 0.38 14.41 10.09
N VAL A 50 0.52 13.70 11.21
CA VAL A 50 1.24 14.21 12.40
C VAL A 50 2.71 14.54 12.07
N PHE A 51 3.33 13.83 11.12
CA PHE A 51 4.72 14.06 10.74
C PHE A 51 4.96 15.41 10.06
N SER A 52 3.93 16.01 9.47
CA SER A 52 3.99 17.39 8.93
C SER A 52 4.20 18.44 10.02
N TYR A 53 3.85 18.12 11.27
CA TYR A 53 3.93 19.02 12.42
C TYR A 53 5.01 18.62 13.43
N TYR A 54 5.28 17.32 13.54
CA TYR A 54 6.17 16.73 14.54
C TYR A 54 7.10 15.70 13.87
N PRO A 55 8.38 16.05 13.61
CA PRO A 55 9.30 15.16 12.91
C PRO A 55 9.71 13.95 13.78
N PRO A 56 9.82 12.74 13.20
CA PRO A 56 10.09 11.47 13.91
C PRO A 56 11.33 11.43 14.81
N ALA A 57 12.38 12.16 14.46
CA ALA A 57 13.63 12.15 15.23
C ALA A 57 13.53 12.94 16.54
N GLU A 58 12.63 13.91 16.62
CA GLU A 58 12.60 14.92 17.69
C GLU A 58 11.28 14.93 18.48
N SER A 59 10.37 13.99 18.20
CA SER A 59 9.00 14.04 18.72
C SER A 59 8.58 12.74 19.41
N ARG A 60 7.57 12.86 20.28
CA ARG A 60 6.86 11.73 20.90
C ARG A 60 5.44 11.65 20.35
N TYR A 61 4.87 10.45 20.35
CA TYR A 61 3.59 10.18 19.69
C TYR A 61 2.63 9.40 20.58
N ALA A 62 1.33 9.68 20.48
CA ALA A 62 0.30 8.96 21.23
C ALA A 62 -0.95 8.69 20.39
N GLU A 63 -1.65 7.60 20.72
CA GLU A 63 -3.07 7.43 20.38
C GLU A 63 -3.92 8.26 21.34
N THR A 64 -4.91 8.96 20.80
CA THR A 64 -5.77 9.87 21.54
C THR A 64 -7.24 9.66 21.20
N ILE A 65 -8.13 10.03 22.12
CA ILE A 65 -9.57 10.18 21.83
C ILE A 65 -9.91 11.65 21.88
N SER A 66 -10.37 12.19 20.76
CA SER A 66 -10.82 13.57 20.64
C SER A 66 -12.35 13.62 20.69
N PHE A 67 -12.90 14.50 21.50
CA PHE A 67 -14.36 14.59 21.72
C PHE A 67 -14.79 16.00 22.15
N GLY A 68 -16.10 16.19 22.24
CA GLY A 68 -16.72 17.50 22.50
C GLY A 68 -16.98 18.26 21.20
N VAL A 69 -16.89 19.59 21.25
CA VAL A 69 -16.92 20.44 20.04
C VAL A 69 -15.66 20.14 19.23
N ILE A 70 -15.82 19.92 17.92
CA ILE A 70 -14.74 19.62 17.00
C ILE A 70 -14.84 20.56 15.81
N ASP A 71 -13.70 21.08 15.38
CA ASP A 71 -13.55 21.88 14.17
C ASP A 71 -12.46 21.29 13.26
N ARG A 72 -12.61 21.45 11.95
CA ARG A 72 -11.70 20.91 10.92
C ARG A 72 -11.63 21.84 9.71
N GLU A 73 -10.49 21.88 9.05
CA GLU A 73 -10.35 22.56 7.75
C GLU A 73 -11.05 21.73 6.66
N GLU A 74 -11.77 22.38 5.74
CA GLU A 74 -12.46 21.68 4.63
C GLU A 74 -11.48 21.18 3.56
N GLU A 75 -10.40 21.92 3.35
CA GLU A 75 -9.30 21.59 2.43
C GLU A 75 -8.02 21.47 3.24
N GLY A 76 -7.48 20.26 3.38
CA GLY A 76 -6.29 20.04 4.19
C GLY A 76 -6.06 18.57 4.52
N ASP A 77 -5.19 18.34 5.49
CA ASP A 77 -4.92 17.03 6.06
C ASP A 77 -6.01 16.64 7.08
N THR A 78 -5.84 15.50 7.74
CA THR A 78 -6.84 14.98 8.68
C THR A 78 -6.80 15.63 10.08
N LYS A 79 -6.11 16.76 10.23
CA LYS A 79 -6.01 17.49 11.48
C LYS A 79 -7.36 18.04 11.90
N ILE A 80 -7.67 17.89 13.19
CA ILE A 80 -8.84 18.47 13.83
C ILE A 80 -8.41 19.25 15.07
N ALA A 81 -9.24 20.21 15.49
CA ALA A 81 -9.20 20.80 16.81
C ALA A 81 -10.38 20.28 17.63
N SER A 82 -10.17 19.89 18.89
CA SER A 82 -11.23 19.44 19.79
C SER A 82 -11.27 20.22 21.11
N ALA A 83 -12.46 20.29 21.71
CA ALA A 83 -12.65 20.85 23.05
C ALA A 83 -12.07 19.94 24.15
N SER A 84 -11.97 18.63 23.89
CA SER A 84 -11.45 17.67 24.86
C SER A 84 -10.65 16.58 24.16
N ILE A 85 -9.61 16.12 24.85
CA ILE A 85 -8.72 15.06 24.36
C ILE A 85 -8.25 14.18 25.50
N THR A 86 -8.33 12.87 25.33
CA THR A 86 -7.70 11.89 26.22
C THR A 86 -6.44 11.36 25.54
N ILE A 87 -5.30 11.43 26.24
CA ILE A 87 -4.03 10.87 25.75
C ILE A 87 -3.95 9.43 26.22
N LYS A 88 -4.30 8.44 25.39
CA LYS A 88 -4.49 7.06 25.88
C LYS A 88 -3.17 6.38 26.23
N ALA A 89 -2.28 6.31 25.25
CA ALA A 89 -1.03 5.59 25.36
C ALA A 89 0.01 6.18 24.43
N GLU A 90 1.24 6.25 24.91
CA GLU A 90 2.40 6.56 24.07
C GLU A 90 2.68 5.38 23.12
N LEU A 91 3.03 5.72 21.88
CA LEU A 91 3.38 4.78 20.83
C LEU A 91 4.85 4.94 20.47
N THR A 92 5.57 3.83 20.38
CA THR A 92 6.88 3.82 19.72
C THR A 92 6.72 4.16 18.24
N LEU A 93 7.77 4.66 17.59
CA LEU A 93 7.71 4.98 16.14
C LEU A 93 7.24 3.78 15.29
N PRO A 94 7.71 2.53 15.49
CA PRO A 94 7.16 1.37 14.77
C PRO A 94 5.66 1.14 15.01
N GLN A 95 5.19 1.26 16.25
CA GLN A 95 3.75 1.14 16.55
C GLN A 95 2.95 2.27 15.89
N PHE A 96 3.48 3.49 15.89
CA PHE A 96 2.84 4.64 15.26
C PHE A 96 2.73 4.46 13.74
N ILE A 97 3.80 3.96 13.10
CA ILE A 97 3.80 3.61 11.67
C ILE A 97 2.77 2.50 11.38
N GLN A 98 2.71 1.47 12.23
CA GLN A 98 1.73 0.39 12.10
C GLN A 98 0.28 0.93 12.14
N ARG A 99 0.01 1.92 12.99
CA ARG A 99 -1.32 2.58 13.02
C ARG A 99 -1.62 3.38 11.77
N GLY A 100 -0.59 4.00 11.17
CA GLY A 100 -0.74 4.69 9.89
C GLY A 100 -1.14 3.72 8.77
N ILE A 101 -0.49 2.55 8.74
CA ILE A 101 -0.82 1.47 7.82
C ILE A 101 -2.26 0.98 8.04
N GLU A 102 -2.65 0.69 9.28
CA GLU A 102 -4.02 0.25 9.63
C GLU A 102 -5.09 1.28 9.23
N TRP A 103 -4.81 2.57 9.42
CA TRP A 103 -5.71 3.63 9.02
C TRP A 103 -5.90 3.66 7.50
N ILE A 104 -4.82 3.58 6.71
CA ILE A 104 -4.89 3.48 5.24
C ILE A 104 -5.74 2.26 4.83
N TRP A 105 -5.48 1.09 5.42
CA TRP A 105 -6.28 -0.12 5.17
C TRP A 105 -7.76 0.02 5.50
N SER A 106 -8.12 0.90 6.44
CA SER A 106 -9.51 1.20 6.77
C SER A 106 -10.21 2.12 5.76
N LYS A 107 -9.44 2.93 5.02
CA LYS A 107 -9.94 3.86 3.99
C LYS A 107 -10.03 3.22 2.61
N ILE A 108 -9.32 2.12 2.38
CA ILE A 108 -9.44 1.33 1.16
C ILE A 108 -10.84 0.72 1.11
N ASP A 109 -11.54 0.91 -0.01
CA ASP A 109 -12.82 0.28 -0.29
C ASP A 109 -12.61 -1.22 -0.51
N LYS A 110 -12.95 -2.00 0.50
CA LYS A 110 -12.83 -3.46 0.51
C LYS A 110 -13.87 -4.17 -0.37
N SER A 111 -14.77 -3.42 -1.01
CA SER A 111 -15.74 -3.96 -1.98
C SER A 111 -15.18 -4.03 -3.40
N LEU A 112 -14.05 -3.39 -3.69
CA LEU A 112 -13.26 -3.61 -4.89
C LEU A 112 -12.44 -4.89 -4.73
N GLU A 113 -12.62 -5.84 -5.65
CA GLU A 113 -12.13 -7.22 -5.59
C GLU A 113 -10.59 -7.28 -5.74
N GLN A 114 -9.85 -6.96 -4.68
CA GLN A 114 -8.41 -7.16 -4.59
C GLN A 114 -8.11 -8.38 -3.71
N GLN A 115 -7.81 -9.52 -4.34
CA GLN A 115 -7.25 -10.68 -3.64
C GLN A 115 -5.76 -10.48 -3.40
N ILE A 116 -5.40 -10.00 -2.20
CA ILE A 116 -4.02 -10.05 -1.71
C ILE A 116 -3.77 -11.45 -1.16
N MET A 117 -3.13 -12.32 -1.95
CA MET A 117 -2.78 -13.68 -1.54
C MET A 117 -1.43 -13.69 -0.78
N THR A 118 -1.47 -13.67 0.55
CA THR A 118 -0.26 -13.79 1.40
C THR A 118 -0.09 -15.22 1.94
N GLY A 119 1.12 -15.77 1.89
CA GLY A 119 1.47 -17.08 2.44
C GLY A 119 2.52 -17.83 1.62
N ASP A 120 3.08 -18.92 2.16
CA ASP A 120 3.99 -19.79 1.39
C ASP A 120 3.22 -20.50 0.26
N TRP A 121 3.84 -20.67 -0.90
CA TRP A 121 3.25 -21.33 -2.08
C TRP A 121 2.01 -20.61 -2.66
N SER A 122 2.01 -19.28 -2.64
CA SER A 122 0.96 -18.46 -3.24
C SER A 122 0.94 -18.55 -4.77
N ALA A 123 -0.25 -18.43 -5.36
CA ALA A 123 -0.48 -18.27 -6.80
C ALA A 123 -1.36 -17.04 -7.04
N ALA A 124 -1.01 -16.25 -8.06
CA ALA A 124 -1.80 -15.11 -8.53
C ALA A 124 -2.29 -15.41 -9.95
N THR A 125 -3.61 -15.37 -10.16
CA THR A 125 -4.23 -15.62 -11.46
C THR A 125 -5.22 -14.51 -11.78
N ASN A 126 -4.95 -13.71 -12.81
CA ASN A 126 -5.90 -12.70 -13.29
C ASN A 126 -6.38 -13.03 -14.71
N THR A 127 -7.64 -12.70 -14.98
CA THR A 127 -8.28 -12.87 -16.28
C THR A 127 -8.86 -11.53 -16.76
N GLY A 128 -8.81 -11.30 -18.07
CA GLY A 128 -9.35 -10.09 -18.71
C GLY A 128 -8.28 -9.19 -19.35
N ASN A 129 -8.74 -8.25 -20.18
CA ASN A 129 -7.86 -7.40 -20.99
C ASN A 129 -7.14 -6.35 -20.14
N ARG A 130 -5.85 -6.12 -20.44
CA ARG A 130 -4.94 -5.20 -19.74
C ARG A 130 -4.76 -5.55 -18.26
N SER A 131 -4.75 -6.84 -17.94
CA SER A 131 -4.56 -7.33 -16.57
C SER A 131 -3.08 -7.54 -16.23
N ALA A 132 -2.71 -7.37 -14.96
CA ALA A 132 -1.35 -7.61 -14.46
C ALA A 132 -1.42 -8.55 -13.25
N ALA A 133 -0.58 -9.59 -13.23
CA ALA A 133 -0.43 -10.49 -12.07
C ALA A 133 1.04 -10.50 -11.66
N THR A 134 1.27 -10.09 -10.42
CA THR A 134 2.61 -10.04 -9.83
C THR A 134 2.62 -10.95 -8.62
N ASN A 135 3.62 -11.83 -8.53
CA ASN A 135 3.80 -12.67 -7.36
C ASN A 135 5.25 -12.62 -6.87
N THR A 136 5.42 -12.45 -5.56
CA THR A 136 6.74 -12.32 -4.91
C THR A 136 6.97 -13.47 -3.96
N GLY A 137 8.15 -14.09 -3.99
CA GLY A 137 8.49 -15.25 -3.15
C GLY A 137 8.83 -16.50 -3.95
N ASN A 138 9.60 -17.41 -3.35
CA ASN A 138 10.16 -18.59 -4.02
C ASN A 138 9.09 -19.66 -4.30
N ARG A 139 9.23 -20.37 -5.42
CA ARG A 139 8.30 -21.45 -5.86
C ARG A 139 6.86 -20.97 -6.02
N SER A 140 6.71 -19.78 -6.58
CA SER A 140 5.42 -19.11 -6.81
C SER A 140 5.05 -19.12 -8.29
N ALA A 141 3.79 -18.81 -8.59
CA ALA A 141 3.30 -18.69 -9.96
C ALA A 141 2.47 -17.42 -10.14
N ALA A 142 2.66 -16.72 -11.27
CA ALA A 142 1.80 -15.64 -11.74
C ALA A 142 1.27 -16.01 -13.13
N THR A 143 -0.05 -16.10 -13.30
CA THR A 143 -0.69 -16.50 -14.56
C THR A 143 -1.69 -15.46 -15.01
N ASN A 144 -1.56 -14.98 -16.24
CA ASN A 144 -2.53 -14.07 -16.87
C ASN A 144 -3.08 -14.61 -18.18
N THR A 145 -4.36 -14.34 -18.38
CA THR A 145 -5.07 -14.60 -19.65
C THR A 145 -5.89 -13.36 -20.03
N GLY A 146 -5.85 -12.99 -21.33
CA GLY A 146 -6.50 -11.79 -21.86
C GLY A 146 -5.53 -10.85 -22.58
N ASP A 147 -6.05 -9.96 -23.42
CA ASP A 147 -5.24 -9.15 -24.33
C ASP A 147 -4.40 -8.11 -23.57
N TRP A 148 -3.16 -7.87 -24.00
CA TRP A 148 -2.25 -6.89 -23.40
C TRP A 148 -1.93 -7.15 -21.91
N SER A 149 -1.84 -8.41 -21.50
CA SER A 149 -1.67 -8.77 -20.08
C SER A 149 -0.21 -9.05 -19.70
N ALA A 150 0.16 -8.76 -18.45
CA ALA A 150 1.55 -8.88 -17.97
C ALA A 150 1.68 -9.76 -16.72
N ALA A 151 2.53 -10.79 -16.75
CA ALA A 151 2.81 -11.66 -15.60
C ALA A 151 4.25 -11.49 -15.09
N GLU A 152 4.43 -11.31 -13.79
CA GLU A 152 5.75 -11.13 -13.17
C GLU A 152 5.93 -12.04 -11.95
N VAL A 153 7.10 -12.69 -11.86
CA VAL A 153 7.53 -13.37 -10.63
C VAL A 153 8.95 -12.95 -10.23
N SER A 154 9.14 -12.58 -8.97
CA SER A 154 10.44 -12.13 -8.46
C SER A 154 11.19 -13.14 -7.58
N GLY A 155 10.58 -14.29 -7.28
CA GLY A 155 11.21 -15.36 -6.51
C GLY A 155 11.93 -16.41 -7.36
N SER A 156 12.87 -17.12 -6.74
CA SER A 156 13.59 -18.23 -7.37
C SER A 156 12.69 -19.45 -7.51
N GLN A 157 12.90 -20.23 -8.58
CA GLN A 157 12.09 -21.41 -8.93
C GLN A 157 10.61 -21.08 -9.20
N SER A 158 10.32 -19.81 -9.52
CA SER A 158 8.98 -19.33 -9.83
C SER A 158 8.77 -19.22 -11.34
N VAL A 159 7.50 -19.27 -11.78
CA VAL A 159 7.14 -19.19 -13.21
C VAL A 159 6.11 -18.09 -13.46
N ALA A 160 6.41 -17.18 -14.39
CA ALA A 160 5.46 -16.21 -14.92
C ALA A 160 4.89 -16.68 -16.27
N ALA A 161 3.56 -16.74 -16.38
CA ALA A 161 2.88 -17.16 -17.60
C ALA A 161 1.88 -16.09 -18.07
N SER A 162 2.04 -15.57 -19.29
CA SER A 162 1.05 -14.70 -19.92
C SER A 162 0.61 -15.32 -21.24
N LEU A 163 -0.65 -15.76 -21.30
CA LEU A 163 -1.16 -16.63 -22.38
C LEU A 163 -2.19 -15.92 -23.30
N GLY A 164 -2.39 -14.62 -23.10
CA GLY A 164 -3.26 -13.77 -23.91
C GLY A 164 -2.56 -13.13 -25.12
N ILE A 165 -3.33 -12.40 -25.94
CA ILE A 165 -2.81 -11.67 -27.10
C ILE A 165 -1.84 -10.59 -26.60
N GLU A 166 -0.66 -10.48 -27.24
CA GLU A 166 0.41 -9.55 -26.86
C GLU A 166 0.82 -9.64 -25.38
N GLY A 167 0.69 -10.84 -24.80
CA GLY A 167 1.06 -11.10 -23.42
C GLY A 167 2.55 -10.85 -23.16
N LYS A 168 2.86 -10.26 -22.01
CA LYS A 168 4.22 -10.00 -21.53
C LYS A 168 4.53 -10.83 -20.30
N ALA A 169 5.76 -11.32 -20.18
CA ALA A 169 6.21 -12.04 -18.99
C ALA A 169 7.63 -11.63 -18.59
N ARG A 170 7.85 -11.59 -17.28
CA ARG A 170 9.15 -11.30 -16.65
C ARG A 170 9.38 -12.21 -15.46
N ALA A 171 10.61 -12.68 -15.30
CA ALA A 171 11.02 -13.44 -14.13
C ALA A 171 12.42 -13.02 -13.65
N SER A 172 12.65 -13.08 -12.34
CA SER A 172 13.99 -12.90 -11.77
C SER A 172 14.87 -14.16 -11.92
N GLU A 173 16.15 -14.05 -11.54
CA GLU A 173 17.12 -15.15 -11.67
C GLU A 173 16.64 -16.45 -11.01
N GLY A 174 16.81 -17.56 -11.74
CA GLY A 174 16.34 -18.88 -11.32
C GLY A 174 14.83 -19.11 -11.47
N GLY A 175 14.09 -18.16 -12.04
CA GLY A 175 12.71 -18.32 -12.49
C GLY A 175 12.60 -18.76 -13.96
N ALA A 176 11.36 -18.78 -14.47
CA ALA A 176 11.05 -19.08 -15.87
C ALA A 176 9.86 -18.25 -16.37
N ILE A 177 9.74 -18.13 -17.69
CA ILE A 177 8.60 -17.48 -18.36
C ILE A 177 7.90 -18.45 -19.32
N VAL A 178 6.59 -18.26 -19.52
CA VAL A 178 5.77 -18.91 -20.55
C VAL A 178 4.94 -17.85 -21.28
N LEU A 179 5.02 -17.84 -22.60
CA LEU A 179 4.37 -16.85 -23.46
C LEU A 179 3.67 -17.52 -24.64
N CYS A 180 2.62 -16.86 -25.14
CA CYS A 180 1.93 -17.22 -26.37
C CYS A 180 2.00 -16.09 -27.40
N TYR A 181 2.08 -16.44 -28.68
CA TYR A 181 1.79 -15.54 -29.79
C TYR A 181 0.47 -15.97 -30.43
N ARG A 182 -0.41 -15.01 -30.68
CA ARG A 182 -1.72 -15.17 -31.31
C ARG A 182 -1.86 -14.19 -32.46
N ASP A 183 -2.58 -14.57 -33.51
CA ASP A 183 -2.87 -13.67 -34.63
C ASP A 183 -4.00 -12.67 -34.32
N GLU A 184 -4.37 -11.83 -35.30
CA GLU A 184 -5.41 -10.79 -35.16
C GLU A 184 -6.81 -11.36 -34.87
N ASP A 185 -7.07 -12.62 -35.25
CA ASP A 185 -8.32 -13.33 -34.98
C ASP A 185 -8.30 -14.02 -33.60
N GLY A 186 -7.15 -14.00 -32.91
CA GLY A 186 -6.94 -14.59 -31.60
C GLY A 186 -6.54 -16.08 -31.62
N GLU A 187 -6.28 -16.64 -32.81
CA GLU A 187 -5.84 -18.02 -32.96
C GLU A 187 -4.44 -18.21 -32.38
N LEU A 188 -4.24 -19.34 -31.70
CA LEU A 188 -2.95 -19.64 -31.07
C LEU A 188 -1.95 -20.13 -32.11
N ILE A 189 -0.92 -19.34 -32.37
CA ILE A 189 0.12 -19.65 -33.36
C ILE A 189 1.35 -20.26 -32.68
N HIS A 190 1.81 -19.66 -31.59
CA HIS A 190 3.00 -20.14 -30.86
C HIS A 190 2.78 -20.15 -29.34
N ILE A 191 3.43 -21.09 -28.69
CA ILE A 191 3.65 -21.11 -27.23
C ILE A 191 5.09 -21.51 -26.97
N ARG A 192 5.79 -20.78 -26.10
CA ARG A 192 7.14 -21.13 -25.67
C ARG A 192 7.32 -20.91 -24.17
N ALA A 193 8.19 -21.72 -23.60
CA ALA A 193 8.68 -21.58 -22.24
C ALA A 193 10.21 -21.53 -22.23
N SER A 194 10.78 -20.72 -21.34
CA SER A 194 12.23 -20.70 -21.12
C SER A 194 12.55 -20.33 -19.68
N LYS A 195 13.61 -20.93 -19.14
CA LYS A 195 14.20 -20.51 -17.88
C LYS A 195 15.02 -19.24 -18.08
N VAL A 196 15.07 -18.40 -17.05
CA VAL A 196 15.98 -17.26 -17.02
C VAL A 196 17.43 -17.79 -17.06
N GLY A 197 18.24 -17.21 -17.95
CA GLY A 197 19.60 -17.68 -18.26
C GLY A 197 19.68 -18.69 -19.41
N GLU A 198 18.54 -19.12 -19.97
CA GLU A 198 18.46 -20.02 -21.12
C GLU A 198 17.75 -19.33 -22.30
N ASN A 199 18.06 -19.73 -23.53
CA ASN A 199 17.44 -19.23 -24.77
C ASN A 199 17.40 -17.70 -24.91
N GLY A 200 18.42 -17.00 -24.38
CA GLY A 200 18.53 -15.53 -24.46
C GLY A 200 17.70 -14.76 -23.44
N ILE A 201 17.01 -15.43 -22.51
CA ILE A 201 16.20 -14.76 -21.48
C ILE A 201 17.09 -14.23 -20.36
N MET A 202 17.14 -12.91 -20.21
CA MET A 202 17.83 -12.23 -19.12
C MET A 202 16.90 -12.04 -17.92
N PRO A 203 17.44 -12.06 -16.68
CA PRO A 203 16.65 -11.77 -15.49
C PRO A 203 16.10 -10.36 -15.56
N ASP A 204 14.89 -10.18 -15.04
CA ASP A 204 14.30 -8.87 -14.80
C ASP A 204 14.02 -8.02 -16.06
N ILE A 205 13.99 -8.67 -17.22
CA ILE A 205 13.58 -8.08 -18.51
C ILE A 205 12.20 -8.61 -18.91
N TRP A 206 11.38 -7.75 -19.51
CA TRP A 206 10.09 -8.13 -20.07
C TRP A 206 10.25 -8.70 -21.47
N TYR A 207 9.56 -9.80 -21.73
CA TYR A 207 9.55 -10.45 -23.03
C TYR A 207 8.13 -10.63 -23.57
N GLN A 208 8.02 -10.64 -24.90
CA GLN A 208 6.89 -11.12 -25.69
C GLN A 208 7.36 -12.21 -26.66
N LEU A 209 6.42 -12.95 -27.26
CA LEU A 209 6.72 -13.74 -28.46
C LEU A 209 6.35 -12.94 -29.71
N ASN A 210 7.21 -12.99 -30.71
CA ASN A 210 6.92 -12.45 -32.04
C ASN A 210 6.22 -13.49 -32.94
N GLU A 211 5.95 -13.11 -34.19
CA GLU A 211 5.29 -13.94 -35.20
C GLU A 211 6.05 -15.20 -35.62
N ASP A 212 7.36 -15.24 -35.39
CA ASP A 212 8.21 -16.42 -35.63
C ASP A 212 8.33 -17.32 -34.38
N GLY A 213 7.67 -16.92 -33.29
CA GLY A 213 7.72 -17.61 -32.00
C GLY A 213 9.06 -17.46 -31.30
N GLU A 214 9.81 -16.37 -31.55
CA GLU A 214 11.01 -16.00 -30.83
C GLU A 214 10.70 -15.02 -29.70
N PHE A 215 11.49 -15.09 -28.62
CA PHE A 215 11.38 -14.14 -27.51
C PHE A 215 11.99 -12.80 -27.92
N VAL A 216 11.22 -11.72 -27.75
CA VAL A 216 11.65 -10.35 -28.02
C VAL A 216 11.53 -9.51 -26.76
N GLU A 217 12.56 -8.70 -26.48
CA GLU A 217 12.54 -7.76 -25.36
C GLU A 217 11.53 -6.65 -25.62
N CYS A 218 10.82 -6.23 -24.57
CA CYS A 218 9.87 -5.12 -24.64
C CYS A 218 9.94 -4.24 -23.37
N GLU A 219 9.40 -3.03 -23.47
CA GLU A 219 9.18 -2.13 -22.32
C GLU A 219 7.90 -2.48 -21.55
#